data_AF-A0A5M3N2A5-F1
#
_entry.id   AF-A0A5M3N2A5-F1
#
_cell.length_a   1.000
_cell.length_b   1.000
_cell.length_c   1.000
_cell.angle_alpha   90.00
_cell.angle_beta   90.00
_cell.angle_gamma   90.00
#
_symmetry.space_group_name_H-M   'P 1'
#
loop_
_entity.id
_entity.type
_entity.pdbx_description
1 polymer ?
#
loop_
_entity_poly.entity_id
_entity_poly.type
_entity_poly.pdbx_seq_one_letter_code
_entity_poly.pdbx_strand_id
1 'polypeptide(L)'
;MALARQRLLTLAYDDMETVCVLPQSFPELEAIAKDWTKPPPDAMFTLRVPVEYASLHASRLVSGPYIYLTGEDSYQIAISGVQGLRVEIVSDAPPPPDEPPPPPVTEMPATFNLELIPGQLVALETTVSSADDMDMSRMEDGTTVSGIFWGKLDIVHDGDTHKVDFTGTKSNNPDIPQDFLMDSRVMAKFTAAAKPTAAKCHLSILAPAVQYCDLILSLSPFWKLSMSWPPAEEIADNKYKYFLRVHPGGALEHFENEMVCTSLYYEAAPDSNMLNPEEFIAPRNSYAMSFRDFIQHLMVVLDQLGMSIHARTSFITNNMSAFSAHKNIAYRFLRSSQVAAAIDLGVSTECVTTRLFLCFRGLSDDDMGIFSGAGEKEANTVNWREVVGWSENSKDTTQFRVLETSILELT
;
A
#
# COMPACT_ATOMS: atom_id res chain seq x y z
N MET A 1 -18.15 -0.19 -17.75
CA MET A 1 -17.31 -0.28 -18.96
C MET A 1 -15.98 -0.88 -18.55
N ALA A 2 -15.61 -2.06 -19.06
CA ALA A 2 -14.34 -2.69 -18.74
C ALA A 2 -13.18 -1.89 -19.34
N LEU A 3 -12.14 -1.60 -18.56
CA LEU A 3 -10.90 -1.02 -19.08
C LEU A 3 -10.34 -1.97 -20.16
N ALA A 4 -10.29 -1.50 -21.41
CA ALA A 4 -9.61 -2.23 -22.48
C ALA A 4 -8.11 -2.25 -22.18
N ARG A 5 -7.57 -3.43 -21.88
CA ARG A 5 -6.12 -3.64 -21.71
C ARG A 5 -5.41 -3.24 -23.00
N GLN A 6 -4.43 -2.34 -22.89
CA GLN A 6 -3.62 -1.88 -24.02
C GLN A 6 -2.72 -3.03 -24.50
N ARG A 7 -2.75 -3.32 -25.81
CA ARG A 7 -2.00 -4.41 -26.43
C ARG A 7 -0.63 -3.91 -26.86
N LEU A 8 0.42 -4.70 -26.61
CA LEU A 8 1.81 -4.30 -26.86
C LEU A 8 2.44 -5.04 -28.04
N LEU A 9 3.34 -4.38 -28.75
CA LEU A 9 4.14 -4.91 -29.85
C LEU A 9 5.62 -4.81 -29.51
N THR A 10 6.35 -5.91 -29.65
CA THR A 10 7.81 -5.93 -29.65
C THR A 10 8.31 -6.06 -31.07
N LEU A 11 9.05 -5.06 -31.55
CA LEU A 11 9.79 -5.12 -32.82
C LEU A 11 11.22 -5.57 -32.53
N ALA A 12 11.69 -6.57 -33.27
CA ALA A 12 13.04 -7.08 -33.17
C ALA A 12 13.74 -6.99 -34.54
N TYR A 13 14.96 -6.47 -34.58
CA TYR A 13 15.82 -6.44 -35.77
C TYR A 13 17.24 -6.81 -35.33
N ASP A 14 17.72 -7.96 -35.79
CA ASP A 14 18.97 -8.57 -35.31
C ASP A 14 18.97 -8.67 -33.77
N ASP A 15 19.99 -8.13 -33.08
CA ASP A 15 20.07 -8.09 -31.61
C ASP A 15 19.33 -6.89 -30.96
N MET A 16 18.68 -6.03 -31.75
CA MET A 16 17.97 -4.85 -31.24
C MET A 16 16.48 -5.10 -31.05
N GLU A 17 15.91 -4.61 -29.95
CA GLU A 17 14.47 -4.69 -29.66
C GLU A 17 13.90 -3.34 -29.22
N THR A 18 12.65 -3.06 -29.62
CA THR A 18 11.87 -1.91 -29.14
C THR A 18 10.43 -2.31 -28.88
N VAL A 19 9.75 -1.60 -27.96
CA VAL A 19 8.37 -1.88 -27.55
C VAL A 19 7.48 -0.68 -27.86
N CYS A 20 6.38 -0.91 -28.56
CA CYS A 20 5.38 0.10 -28.88
C CYS A 20 3.94 -0.45 -28.73
N VAL A 21 2.95 0.42 -28.94
CA VAL A 21 1.53 0.01 -28.92
C VAL A 21 1.24 -0.83 -30.16
N LEU A 22 0.55 -1.96 -29.98
CA LEU A 22 0.20 -2.85 -31.08
C LEU A 22 -0.74 -2.15 -32.07
N PRO A 23 -0.33 -1.98 -33.35
CA PRO A 23 -1.18 -1.40 -34.38
C PRO A 23 -2.43 -2.25 -34.66
N GLN A 24 -3.45 -1.65 -35.27
CA GLN A 24 -4.67 -2.37 -35.62
C GLN A 24 -4.65 -2.91 -37.05
N SER A 25 -3.70 -2.44 -37.88
CA SER A 25 -3.58 -2.79 -39.29
C SER A 25 -2.15 -3.11 -39.69
N PHE A 26 -2.00 -3.93 -40.73
CA PHE A 26 -0.68 -4.31 -41.26
C PHE A 26 0.10 -3.13 -41.88
N PRO A 27 -0.50 -2.17 -42.61
CA PRO A 27 0.23 -1.02 -43.14
C PRO A 27 0.83 -0.11 -42.05
N GLU A 28 0.14 0.03 -40.91
CA GLU A 28 0.66 0.78 -39.77
C GLU A 28 1.86 0.07 -39.13
N LEU A 29 1.78 -1.26 -38.98
CA LEU A 29 2.92 -2.07 -38.53
C LEU A 29 4.13 -1.90 -39.45
N GLU A 30 3.92 -1.96 -40.76
CA GLU A 30 4.98 -1.83 -41.76
C GLU A 30 5.60 -0.41 -41.73
N ALA A 31 4.78 0.62 -41.57
CA ALA A 31 5.26 2.00 -41.44
C ALA A 31 6.12 2.20 -40.19
N ILE A 32 5.69 1.69 -39.03
CA ILE A 32 6.46 1.77 -37.78
C ILE A 32 7.78 1.00 -37.91
N ALA A 33 7.74 -0.20 -38.49
CA ALA A 33 8.93 -1.03 -38.66
C ALA A 33 9.95 -0.38 -39.62
N LYS A 34 9.48 0.27 -40.70
CA LYS A 34 10.33 1.01 -41.66
C LYS A 34 10.86 2.33 -41.08
N ASP A 35 10.07 3.06 -40.31
CA ASP A 35 10.52 4.29 -39.65
C ASP A 35 11.62 4.01 -38.63
N TRP A 36 11.50 2.89 -37.90
CA TRP A 36 12.49 2.46 -36.93
C TRP A 36 13.79 1.96 -37.57
N THR A 37 13.70 1.10 -38.59
CA THR A 37 14.89 0.48 -39.20
C THR A 37 15.51 1.29 -40.35
N LYS A 38 14.77 2.27 -40.90
CA LYS A 38 15.16 3.12 -42.03
C LYS A 38 15.89 2.35 -43.15
N PRO A 39 15.30 1.28 -43.70
CA PRO A 39 15.97 0.45 -44.68
C PRO A 39 16.18 1.23 -45.99
N PRO A 40 17.28 0.96 -46.74
CA PRO A 40 17.48 1.50 -48.07
C PRO A 40 16.28 1.22 -48.99
N PRO A 41 15.97 2.08 -49.97
CA PRO A 41 14.79 1.94 -50.84
C PRO A 41 14.69 0.60 -51.60
N ASP A 42 15.83 -0.06 -51.83
CA ASP A 42 15.93 -1.31 -52.59
C ASP A 42 16.21 -2.56 -51.72
N ALA A 43 16.22 -2.42 -50.38
CA ALA A 43 16.48 -3.54 -49.48
C ALA A 43 15.24 -4.45 -49.35
N MET A 44 15.46 -5.77 -49.38
CA MET A 44 14.39 -6.72 -49.08
C MET A 44 13.94 -6.53 -47.64
N PHE A 45 12.66 -6.25 -47.42
CA PHE A 45 12.08 -5.99 -46.11
C PHE A 45 10.93 -6.95 -45.86
N THR A 46 11.12 -7.90 -44.94
CA THR A 46 10.08 -8.90 -44.61
C THR A 46 9.83 -8.94 -43.12
N LEU A 47 8.56 -9.08 -42.74
CA LEU A 47 8.12 -9.19 -41.34
C LEU A 47 7.72 -10.63 -41.04
N ARG A 48 8.15 -11.17 -39.90
CA ARG A 48 7.76 -12.51 -39.44
C ARG A 48 7.46 -12.52 -37.95
N VAL A 49 6.60 -13.44 -37.52
CA VAL A 49 6.22 -13.66 -36.13
C VAL A 49 6.66 -15.06 -35.72
N PRO A 50 7.43 -15.24 -34.63
CA PRO A 50 7.73 -16.57 -34.12
C PRO A 50 6.44 -17.25 -33.62
N VAL A 51 6.27 -18.54 -33.92
CA VAL A 51 5.02 -19.26 -33.66
C VAL A 51 4.61 -19.28 -32.19
N GLU A 52 5.58 -19.19 -31.27
CA GLU A 52 5.36 -19.11 -29.82
C GLU A 52 4.67 -17.81 -29.36
N TYR A 53 4.76 -16.74 -30.16
CA TYR A 53 4.11 -15.44 -29.90
C TYR A 53 2.87 -15.20 -30.77
N ALA A 54 2.56 -16.13 -31.68
CA ALA A 54 1.37 -16.06 -32.51
C ALA A 54 0.13 -16.62 -31.79
N SER A 55 -1.07 -16.33 -32.32
CA SER A 55 -2.31 -16.87 -31.77
C SER A 55 -2.35 -18.41 -31.79
N LEU A 56 -3.00 -19.03 -30.80
CA LEU A 56 -3.14 -20.49 -30.68
C LEU A 56 -3.82 -21.12 -31.93
N HIS A 57 -4.65 -20.34 -32.63
CA HIS A 57 -5.31 -20.78 -33.85
C HIS A 57 -4.37 -20.72 -35.05
N ALA A 58 -3.51 -19.69 -35.13
CA ALA A 58 -2.50 -19.54 -36.18
C ALA A 58 -1.37 -20.57 -36.02
N SER A 59 -0.92 -20.82 -34.79
CA SER A 59 0.20 -21.73 -34.50
C SER A 59 -0.09 -23.19 -34.84
N ARG A 60 -1.36 -23.61 -34.85
CA ARG A 60 -1.78 -24.98 -35.23
C ARG A 60 -1.76 -25.23 -36.74
N LEU A 61 -1.79 -24.19 -37.55
CA LEU A 61 -1.92 -24.29 -39.02
C LEU A 61 -0.58 -24.14 -39.74
N VAL A 62 0.51 -23.84 -39.03
CA VAL A 62 1.84 -23.58 -39.58
C VAL A 62 2.83 -24.65 -39.11
N SER A 63 3.52 -25.31 -40.05
CA SER A 63 4.48 -26.39 -39.76
C SER A 63 5.93 -25.91 -39.63
N GLY A 64 6.17 -24.62 -39.42
CA GLY A 64 7.49 -24.00 -39.31
C GLY A 64 7.62 -23.11 -38.07
N PRO A 65 8.85 -22.66 -37.72
CA PRO A 65 9.09 -21.87 -36.51
C PRO A 65 8.58 -20.41 -36.60
N TYR A 66 8.31 -19.91 -37.80
CA TYR A 66 7.88 -18.53 -38.06
C TYR A 66 6.65 -18.46 -38.98
N ILE A 67 5.81 -17.46 -38.74
CA ILE A 67 4.71 -17.04 -39.61
C ILE A 67 5.14 -15.77 -40.32
N TYR A 68 5.26 -15.82 -41.65
CA TYR A 68 5.58 -14.64 -42.45
C TYR A 68 4.32 -13.79 -42.65
N LEU A 69 4.43 -12.51 -42.34
CA LEU A 69 3.33 -11.54 -42.53
C LEU A 69 3.41 -11.00 -43.95
N THR A 70 2.55 -11.52 -44.83
CA THR A 70 2.52 -11.17 -46.26
C THR A 70 1.38 -10.21 -46.62
N GLY A 71 0.56 -9.81 -45.63
CA GLY A 71 -0.57 -8.91 -45.83
C GLY A 71 -1.55 -8.90 -44.65
N GLU A 72 -2.63 -8.13 -44.80
CA GLU A 72 -3.61 -7.87 -43.74
C GLU A 72 -4.21 -9.14 -43.13
N ASP A 73 -4.59 -10.13 -43.95
CA ASP A 73 -5.20 -11.37 -43.45
C ASP A 73 -4.24 -12.17 -42.53
N SER A 74 -2.97 -12.26 -42.91
CA SER A 74 -1.94 -12.94 -42.10
C SER A 74 -1.68 -12.21 -40.78
N TYR A 75 -1.78 -10.88 -40.80
CA TYR A 75 -1.63 -10.05 -39.61
C TYR A 75 -2.81 -10.20 -38.65
N GLN A 76 -4.05 -10.12 -39.16
CA GLN A 76 -5.26 -10.29 -38.37
C GLN A 76 -5.33 -11.67 -37.70
N ILE A 77 -4.90 -12.72 -38.40
CA ILE A 77 -4.78 -14.07 -37.85
C ILE A 77 -3.71 -14.13 -36.74
N ALA A 78 -2.58 -13.46 -36.92
CA ALA A 78 -1.50 -13.42 -35.92
C ALA A 78 -1.91 -12.69 -34.63
N ILE A 79 -2.70 -11.61 -34.74
CA ILE A 79 -3.14 -10.82 -33.59
C ILE A 79 -4.43 -11.33 -32.94
N SER A 80 -5.17 -12.26 -33.54
CA SER A 80 -6.46 -12.71 -33.00
C SER A 80 -6.32 -13.39 -31.62
N GLY A 81 -6.90 -12.79 -30.59
CA GLY A 81 -6.91 -13.34 -29.22
C GLY A 81 -5.59 -13.19 -28.44
N VAL A 82 -4.61 -12.46 -28.97
CA VAL A 82 -3.28 -12.29 -28.34
C VAL A 82 -3.15 -10.93 -27.65
N GLN A 83 -2.63 -10.90 -26.42
CA GLN A 83 -2.46 -9.66 -25.63
C GLN A 83 -1.20 -8.85 -26.00
N GLY A 84 -0.22 -9.48 -26.65
CA GLY A 84 0.93 -8.78 -27.25
C GLY A 84 1.66 -9.64 -28.29
N LEU A 85 2.24 -9.01 -29.30
CA LEU A 85 2.85 -9.67 -30.46
C LEU A 85 4.36 -9.34 -30.53
N ARG A 86 5.19 -10.32 -30.91
CA ARG A 86 6.60 -10.09 -31.28
C ARG A 86 6.75 -10.23 -32.79
N VAL A 87 7.26 -9.20 -33.45
CA VAL A 87 7.52 -9.18 -34.89
C VAL A 87 9.01 -8.99 -35.12
N GLU A 88 9.61 -9.94 -35.84
CA GLU A 88 10.99 -9.87 -36.30
C GLU A 88 11.04 -9.28 -37.71
N ILE A 89 11.92 -8.30 -37.88
CA ILE A 89 12.23 -7.67 -39.15
C ILE A 89 13.41 -8.42 -39.76
N VAL A 90 13.27 -8.85 -41.01
CA VAL A 90 14.33 -9.49 -41.79
C VAL A 90 14.65 -8.55 -42.95
N SER A 91 15.84 -7.95 -42.91
CA SER A 91 16.37 -7.06 -43.95
C SER A 91 17.87 -7.31 -44.14
N ASP A 92 18.34 -7.24 -45.40
CA ASP A 92 19.71 -7.59 -45.82
C ASP A 92 20.61 -6.33 -46.00
N ALA A 93 20.31 -5.26 -45.27
CA ALA A 93 21.00 -3.97 -45.42
C ALA A 93 22.10 -3.77 -44.36
N PRO A 94 23.32 -3.34 -44.74
CA PRO A 94 24.36 -3.00 -43.77
C PRO A 94 23.98 -1.76 -42.94
N PRO A 95 24.41 -1.69 -41.67
CA PRO A 95 24.05 -0.59 -40.77
C PRO A 95 24.53 0.77 -41.31
N PRO A 96 23.79 1.86 -41.06
CA PRO A 96 24.14 3.20 -41.55
C PRO A 96 25.51 3.65 -40.99
N PRO A 97 26.29 4.43 -41.76
CA PRO A 97 27.55 5.00 -41.28
C PRO A 97 27.31 6.02 -40.17
N ASP A 98 28.08 5.92 -39.08
CA ASP A 98 28.02 6.83 -37.94
C ASP A 98 28.31 8.29 -38.35
N GLU A 99 27.38 9.20 -38.05
CA GLU A 99 27.67 10.63 -38.07
C GLU A 99 28.74 10.97 -37.02
N PRO A 100 29.68 11.89 -37.31
CA PRO A 100 30.70 12.28 -36.35
C PRO A 100 30.05 12.80 -35.06
N PRO A 101 30.49 12.35 -33.88
CA PRO A 101 29.86 12.72 -32.63
C PRO A 101 29.93 14.25 -32.43
N PRO A 102 28.84 14.86 -31.92
CA PRO A 102 28.84 16.28 -31.58
C PRO A 102 29.95 16.61 -30.57
N PRO A 103 30.46 17.85 -30.57
CA PRO A 103 31.53 18.27 -29.65
C PRO A 103 31.09 18.09 -28.18
N PRO A 104 32.02 17.68 -27.29
CA PRO A 104 31.71 17.41 -25.89
C PRO A 104 31.27 18.67 -25.14
N VAL A 105 30.32 18.51 -24.22
CA VAL A 105 29.78 19.60 -23.40
C VAL A 105 30.54 19.64 -22.08
N THR A 106 31.47 20.58 -21.96
CA THR A 106 32.31 20.74 -20.75
C THR A 106 31.80 21.80 -19.77
N GLU A 107 30.92 22.69 -20.24
CA GLU A 107 30.28 23.74 -19.44
C GLU A 107 28.76 23.78 -19.72
N MET A 108 27.96 23.90 -18.66
CA MET A 108 26.50 24.04 -18.79
C MET A 108 25.95 25.12 -17.85
N PRO A 109 25.03 25.99 -18.32
CA PRO A 109 24.33 26.91 -17.42
C PRO A 109 23.38 26.14 -16.50
N ALA A 110 23.32 26.54 -15.23
CA ALA A 110 22.44 25.96 -14.23
C ALA A 110 21.72 27.05 -13.42
N THR A 111 20.48 26.76 -13.04
CA THR A 111 19.67 27.65 -12.20
C THR A 111 19.13 26.85 -11.03
N PHE A 112 19.39 27.31 -9.80
CA PHE A 112 18.81 26.74 -8.59
C PHE A 112 17.73 27.66 -8.05
N ASN A 113 16.47 27.19 -8.04
CA ASN A 113 15.37 27.92 -7.44
C ASN A 113 15.23 27.49 -5.97
N LEU A 114 15.53 28.38 -5.04
CA LEU A 114 15.43 28.14 -3.60
C LEU A 114 14.19 28.84 -3.06
N GLU A 115 13.30 28.08 -2.43
CA GLU A 115 12.18 28.63 -1.67
C GLU A 115 12.61 28.85 -0.22
N LEU A 116 12.90 30.10 0.14
CA LEU A 116 13.33 30.46 1.50
C LEU A 116 12.13 30.67 2.43
N ILE A 117 11.00 31.08 1.86
CA ILE A 117 9.71 31.35 2.52
C ILE A 117 8.61 30.85 1.57
N PRO A 118 7.52 30.22 2.05
CA PRO A 118 6.43 29.77 1.19
C PRO A 118 5.93 30.87 0.25
N GLY A 119 6.04 30.64 -1.07
CA GLY A 119 5.66 31.58 -2.12
C GLY A 119 6.75 32.58 -2.56
N GLN A 120 7.95 32.53 -1.98
CA GLN A 120 9.10 33.36 -2.39
C GLN A 120 10.26 32.50 -2.86
N LEU A 121 10.42 32.44 -4.18
CA LEU A 121 11.54 31.76 -4.86
C LEU A 121 12.68 32.74 -5.14
N VAL A 122 13.90 32.34 -4.81
CA VAL A 122 15.14 33.03 -5.19
C VAL A 122 15.90 32.14 -6.18
N ALA A 123 16.15 32.64 -7.38
CA ALA A 123 16.93 31.95 -8.39
C ALA A 123 18.43 32.26 -8.23
N LEU A 124 19.26 31.23 -8.14
CA LEU A 124 20.71 31.32 -8.22
C LEU A 124 21.14 30.83 -9.60
N GLU A 125 21.67 31.73 -10.42
CA GLU A 125 22.29 31.39 -11.70
C GLU A 125 23.76 31.05 -11.48
N THR A 126 24.21 29.93 -12.04
CA THR A 126 25.61 29.52 -12.02
C THR A 126 25.97 28.77 -13.30
N THR A 127 27.26 28.57 -13.54
CA THR A 127 27.77 27.70 -14.60
C THR A 127 28.38 26.48 -13.94
N VAL A 128 27.92 25.29 -14.33
CA VAL A 128 28.54 24.02 -13.93
C VAL A 128 29.64 23.71 -14.93
N SER A 129 30.87 23.61 -14.44
CA SER A 129 32.04 23.21 -15.21
C SER A 129 32.47 21.80 -14.79
N SER A 130 32.78 20.95 -15.77
CA SER A 130 33.39 19.65 -15.52
C SER A 130 34.79 19.81 -14.94
N ALA A 131 35.09 19.16 -13.81
CA ALA A 131 36.40 19.27 -13.15
C ALA A 131 37.54 18.61 -13.95
N ASP A 132 37.22 17.65 -14.82
CA ASP A 132 38.17 16.80 -15.55
C ASP A 132 37.97 16.86 -17.08
N ASP A 133 37.36 17.93 -17.62
CA ASP A 133 36.99 18.05 -19.06
C ASP A 133 36.12 16.89 -19.59
N MET A 134 35.44 16.17 -18.70
CA MET A 134 34.50 15.10 -19.04
C MET A 134 33.26 15.68 -19.72
N ASP A 135 32.80 15.02 -20.79
CA ASP A 135 31.58 15.38 -21.51
C ASP A 135 30.35 15.14 -20.65
N MET A 136 29.74 16.21 -20.15
CA MET A 136 28.54 16.14 -19.32
C MET A 136 27.28 15.79 -20.12
N SER A 137 27.36 15.73 -21.45
CA SER A 137 26.22 15.33 -22.28
C SER A 137 26.09 13.82 -22.43
N ARG A 138 27.14 13.03 -22.13
CA ARG A 138 27.17 11.58 -22.36
C ARG A 138 27.82 10.82 -21.21
N MET A 139 27.24 9.67 -20.87
CA MET A 139 27.86 8.71 -19.94
C MET A 139 28.97 7.92 -20.66
N GLU A 140 29.79 7.19 -19.90
CA GLU A 140 30.87 6.34 -20.45
C GLU A 140 30.38 5.27 -21.44
N ASP A 141 29.09 4.89 -21.35
CA ASP A 141 28.42 3.95 -22.25
C ASP A 141 27.85 4.62 -23.53
N GLY A 142 28.06 5.92 -23.72
CA GLY A 142 27.59 6.69 -24.87
C GLY A 142 26.15 7.18 -24.77
N THR A 143 25.43 6.85 -23.68
CA THR A 143 24.05 7.32 -23.47
C THR A 143 24.02 8.79 -23.10
N THR A 144 23.04 9.54 -23.63
CA THR A 144 22.88 10.96 -23.30
C THR A 144 22.48 11.12 -21.83
N VAL A 145 23.16 12.02 -21.11
CA VAL A 145 22.86 12.38 -19.73
C VAL A 145 21.61 13.27 -19.70
N SER A 146 20.45 12.66 -19.93
CA SER A 146 19.14 13.26 -19.72
C SER A 146 18.43 12.54 -18.58
N GLY A 147 17.89 13.29 -17.63
CA GLY A 147 17.14 12.73 -16.52
C GLY A 147 17.03 13.69 -15.34
N ILE A 148 16.20 13.31 -14.37
CA ILE A 148 16.05 14.03 -13.12
C ILE A 148 17.08 13.46 -12.14
N PHE A 149 17.89 14.30 -11.51
CA PHE A 149 18.84 13.89 -10.47
C PHE A 149 18.28 14.29 -9.11
N TRP A 150 18.27 13.35 -8.16
CA TRP A 150 17.87 13.61 -6.78
C TRP A 150 19.11 13.58 -5.90
N GLY A 151 19.25 14.54 -4.99
CA GLY A 151 20.47 14.68 -4.21
C GLY A 151 20.33 15.61 -3.02
N LYS A 152 21.34 15.57 -2.16
CA LYS A 152 21.49 16.50 -1.05
C LYS A 152 22.25 17.73 -1.53
N LEU A 153 21.67 18.91 -1.32
CA LEU A 153 22.37 20.19 -1.41
C LEU A 153 22.80 20.60 0.00
N ASP A 154 24.09 20.68 0.26
CA ASP A 154 24.66 21.13 1.52
C ASP A 154 25.19 22.57 1.34
N ILE A 155 24.66 23.50 2.14
CA ILE A 155 25.06 24.91 2.11
C ILE A 155 25.71 25.22 3.45
N VAL A 156 27.03 25.41 3.44
CA VAL A 156 27.81 25.71 4.64
C VAL A 156 28.10 27.21 4.67
N HIS A 157 27.69 27.86 5.76
CA HIS A 157 28.01 29.25 6.06
C HIS A 157 28.82 29.27 7.37
N ASP A 158 30.14 29.35 7.26
CA ASP A 158 31.05 29.39 8.41
C ASP A 158 32.04 30.55 8.26
N GLY A 159 31.79 31.65 8.98
CA GLY A 159 32.54 32.89 8.87
C GLY A 159 32.53 33.45 7.44
N ASP A 160 33.72 33.66 6.87
CA ASP A 160 33.91 34.14 5.48
C ASP A 160 33.81 33.02 4.44
N THR A 161 33.59 31.75 4.85
CA THR A 161 33.54 30.62 3.93
C THR A 161 32.08 30.29 3.60
N HIS A 162 31.74 30.37 2.30
CA HIS A 162 30.44 29.97 1.76
C HIS A 162 30.66 28.86 0.75
N LYS A 163 30.17 27.66 1.06
CA LYS A 163 30.28 26.49 0.17
C LYS A 163 28.91 25.92 -0.12
N VAL A 164 28.67 25.57 -1.38
CA VAL A 164 27.52 24.81 -1.83
C VAL A 164 28.04 23.49 -2.40
N ASP A 165 27.52 22.36 -1.91
CA ASP A 165 27.92 21.02 -2.33
C ASP A 165 26.66 20.21 -2.70
N PHE A 166 26.61 19.64 -3.91
CA PHE A 166 25.49 18.84 -4.36
C PHE A 166 25.94 17.40 -4.61
N THR A 167 25.32 16.44 -3.92
CA THR A 167 25.56 15.01 -4.15
C THR A 167 24.24 14.33 -4.50
N GLY A 168 24.12 13.79 -5.72
CA GLY A 168 22.87 13.20 -6.21
C GLY A 168 23.04 11.95 -7.07
N THR A 169 21.95 11.21 -7.23
CA THR A 169 21.83 10.01 -8.06
C THR A 169 20.76 10.26 -9.14
N LYS A 170 20.95 9.71 -10.34
CA LYS A 170 19.95 9.79 -11.42
C LYS A 170 18.67 9.03 -11.02
N SER A 171 17.50 9.64 -11.24
CA SER A 171 16.19 9.01 -11.08
C SER A 171 15.88 8.12 -12.27
N ASN A 172 15.39 6.90 -12.01
CA ASN A 172 14.99 5.94 -13.04
C ASN A 172 13.55 6.17 -13.54
N ASN A 173 12.80 7.12 -12.97
CA ASN A 173 11.39 7.34 -13.28
C ASN A 173 11.10 8.84 -13.46
N PRO A 174 10.90 9.34 -14.70
CA PRO A 174 10.74 10.77 -14.98
C PRO A 174 9.34 11.33 -14.65
N ASP A 175 8.34 10.47 -14.42
CA ASP A 175 6.93 10.87 -14.27
C ASP A 175 6.47 11.12 -12.82
N ILE A 176 7.38 11.18 -11.84
CA ILE A 176 7.00 11.41 -10.45
C ILE A 176 6.95 12.94 -10.18
N PRO A 177 5.79 13.53 -9.83
CA PRO A 177 5.70 14.93 -9.44
C PRO A 177 6.65 15.23 -8.27
N GLN A 178 7.29 16.41 -8.27
CA GLN A 178 8.23 16.85 -7.22
C GLN A 178 7.64 16.76 -5.80
N ASP A 179 6.31 16.85 -5.67
CA ASP A 179 5.59 16.74 -4.41
C ASP A 179 5.56 15.31 -3.81
N PHE A 180 5.96 14.29 -4.58
CA PHE A 180 5.79 12.87 -4.21
C PHE A 180 7.07 12.16 -3.76
N LEU A 181 8.22 12.85 -3.72
CA LEU A 181 9.53 12.22 -3.52
C LEU A 181 10.12 12.48 -2.13
N MET A 182 9.32 12.27 -1.08
CA MET A 182 9.87 12.05 0.26
C MET A 182 10.54 10.66 0.33
N ASP A 183 11.78 10.65 0.80
CA ASP A 183 12.74 9.53 0.94
C ASP A 183 12.09 8.16 1.23
N SER A 184 12.38 7.08 0.50
CA SER A 184 11.75 5.75 0.67
C SER A 184 11.85 5.16 2.10
N ARG A 185 12.81 5.58 2.94
CA ARG A 185 12.85 5.21 4.37
C ARG A 185 11.99 6.12 5.23
N VAL A 186 11.92 7.39 4.87
CA VAL A 186 11.01 8.39 5.44
C VAL A 186 9.58 8.11 5.00
N MET A 187 9.30 7.66 3.77
CA MET A 187 8.08 7.07 3.26
C MET A 187 7.80 5.71 3.88
N ALA A 188 8.75 4.84 4.21
CA ALA A 188 8.41 3.66 5.01
C ALA A 188 7.92 4.07 6.41
N LYS A 189 8.53 5.10 7.01
CA LYS A 189 8.09 5.70 8.28
C LYS A 189 6.81 6.52 8.16
N PHE A 190 6.59 7.24 7.05
CA PHE A 190 5.39 8.02 6.74
C PHE A 190 4.29 7.15 6.18
N THR A 191 4.55 6.00 5.59
CA THR A 191 3.53 5.01 5.14
C THR A 191 3.14 4.13 6.31
N ALA A 192 4.05 3.91 7.28
CA ALA A 192 3.69 3.41 8.61
C ALA A 192 2.91 4.47 9.42
N ALA A 193 3.28 5.77 9.34
CA ALA A 193 2.58 6.87 10.01
C ALA A 193 1.36 7.44 9.24
N ALA A 194 1.17 7.08 7.97
CA ALA A 194 0.04 7.44 7.12
C ALA A 194 -0.80 6.23 6.75
N LYS A 195 -0.59 5.08 7.43
CA LYS A 195 -1.68 4.11 7.53
C LYS A 195 -2.83 4.86 8.18
N PRO A 196 -4.00 4.95 7.53
CA PRO A 196 -5.14 5.56 8.15
C PRO A 196 -5.36 4.86 9.48
N THR A 197 -5.34 5.63 10.57
CA THR A 197 -5.67 5.15 11.90
C THR A 197 -6.97 4.37 11.79
N ALA A 198 -6.91 3.06 11.98
CA ALA A 198 -8.06 2.19 11.78
C ALA A 198 -8.20 1.24 12.96
N ALA A 199 -9.41 1.18 13.50
CA ALA A 199 -9.76 0.22 14.53
C ALA A 199 -9.89 -1.14 13.85
N LYS A 200 -9.01 -2.08 14.22
CA LYS A 200 -9.11 -3.47 13.77
C LYS A 200 -9.93 -4.24 14.78
N CYS A 201 -11.06 -4.77 14.34
CA CYS A 201 -12.08 -5.34 15.20
C CYS A 201 -12.28 -6.81 14.84
N HIS A 202 -12.22 -7.68 15.85
CA HIS A 202 -12.52 -9.11 15.72
C HIS A 202 -13.75 -9.45 16.55
N LEU A 203 -14.77 -10.03 15.91
CA LEU A 203 -16.04 -10.37 16.55
C LEU A 203 -16.18 -11.88 16.60
N SER A 204 -16.31 -12.40 17.82
CA SER A 204 -16.60 -13.81 18.09
C SER A 204 -18.02 -13.91 18.62
N ILE A 205 -18.83 -14.78 18.02
CA ILE A 205 -20.21 -15.00 18.44
C ILE A 205 -20.31 -16.41 19.03
N LEU A 206 -20.81 -16.51 20.26
CA LEU A 206 -20.97 -17.74 21.00
C LEU A 206 -22.45 -17.94 21.30
N ALA A 207 -23.09 -18.85 20.56
CA ALA A 207 -24.50 -19.17 20.72
C ALA A 207 -24.69 -20.45 21.56
N PRO A 208 -25.77 -20.56 22.37
CA PRO A 208 -26.07 -21.76 23.16
C PRO A 208 -26.63 -22.90 22.30
N ALA A 209 -27.22 -22.57 21.15
CA ALA A 209 -27.80 -23.50 20.19
C ALA A 209 -27.54 -23.01 18.76
N VAL A 210 -27.71 -23.91 17.78
CA VAL A 210 -27.62 -23.53 16.37
C VAL A 210 -28.81 -22.67 16.01
N GLN A 211 -28.57 -21.46 15.51
CA GLN A 211 -29.63 -20.55 15.09
C GLN A 211 -29.16 -19.55 14.04
N TYR A 212 -30.09 -18.84 13.44
CA TYR A 212 -29.82 -17.73 12.53
C TYR A 212 -29.77 -16.43 13.33
N CYS A 213 -28.87 -15.52 12.96
CA CYS A 213 -28.88 -14.16 13.47
C CYS A 213 -28.43 -13.17 12.40
N ASP A 214 -29.04 -11.99 12.45
CA ASP A 214 -28.54 -10.81 11.75
C ASP A 214 -27.65 -10.01 12.70
N LEU A 215 -26.46 -9.64 12.22
CA LEU A 215 -25.56 -8.70 12.88
C LEU A 215 -25.47 -7.45 12.03
N ILE A 216 -25.76 -6.29 12.61
CA ILE A 216 -25.76 -4.99 11.94
C ILE A 216 -24.72 -4.11 12.59
N LEU A 217 -23.70 -3.72 11.82
CA LEU A 217 -22.74 -2.69 12.18
C LEU A 217 -23.28 -1.35 11.71
N SER A 218 -23.49 -0.41 12.63
CA SER A 218 -23.85 0.97 12.29
C SER A 218 -22.71 1.89 12.71
N LEU A 219 -22.03 2.50 11.74
CA LEU A 219 -20.95 3.44 12.00
C LEU A 219 -21.52 4.85 12.07
N SER A 220 -21.00 5.64 13.01
CA SER A 220 -21.31 7.08 13.08
C SER A 220 -20.78 7.79 11.83
N PRO A 221 -21.32 8.98 11.45
CA PRO A 221 -20.94 9.67 10.21
C PRO A 221 -19.45 10.00 10.07
N PHE A 222 -18.71 10.04 11.18
CA PHE A 222 -17.29 10.32 11.24
C PHE A 222 -16.42 9.06 11.17
N TRP A 223 -17.02 7.89 10.95
CA TRP A 223 -16.33 6.62 10.82
C TRP A 223 -16.75 5.95 9.53
N LYS A 224 -15.79 5.34 8.84
CA LYS A 224 -16.01 4.60 7.61
C LYS A 224 -15.51 3.17 7.76
N LEU A 225 -16.26 2.24 7.18
CA LEU A 225 -15.80 0.86 7.07
C LEU A 225 -14.74 0.80 5.97
N SER A 226 -13.52 0.42 6.33
CA SER A 226 -12.41 0.29 5.38
C SER A 226 -12.35 -1.12 4.80
N MET A 227 -12.57 -2.14 5.62
CA MET A 227 -12.49 -3.54 5.23
C MET A 227 -13.36 -4.40 6.13
N SER A 228 -13.87 -5.50 5.60
CA SER A 228 -14.57 -6.53 6.36
C SER A 228 -14.26 -7.91 5.82
N TRP A 229 -14.14 -8.90 6.70
CA TRP A 229 -14.00 -10.30 6.36
C TRP A 229 -14.82 -11.21 7.29
N PRO A 230 -15.71 -12.06 6.77
CA PRO A 230 -16.22 -12.07 5.39
C PRO A 230 -16.75 -10.70 4.93
N PRO A 231 -16.86 -10.43 3.62
CA PRO A 231 -17.44 -9.17 3.14
C PRO A 231 -18.86 -8.97 3.67
N ALA A 232 -19.12 -7.82 4.28
CA ALA A 232 -20.44 -7.44 4.80
C ALA A 232 -21.31 -6.84 3.69
N GLU A 233 -22.63 -7.04 3.79
CA GLU A 233 -23.62 -6.41 2.91
C GLU A 233 -23.86 -4.96 3.34
N GLU A 234 -23.69 -3.99 2.46
CA GLU A 234 -24.08 -2.60 2.74
C GLU A 234 -25.58 -2.42 2.53
N ILE A 235 -26.32 -2.18 3.62
CA ILE A 235 -27.80 -2.06 3.60
C ILE A 235 -28.28 -0.61 3.59
N ALA A 236 -27.46 0.32 4.08
CA ALA A 236 -27.69 1.77 4.07
C ALA A 236 -26.36 2.49 4.31
N ASP A 237 -26.36 3.81 4.14
CA ASP A 237 -25.17 4.64 4.40
C ASP A 237 -24.61 4.37 5.81
N ASN A 238 -23.34 3.96 5.86
CA ASN A 238 -22.63 3.53 7.08
C ASN A 238 -23.30 2.41 7.89
N LYS A 239 -24.13 1.57 7.26
CA LYS A 239 -24.74 0.39 7.89
C LYS A 239 -24.47 -0.87 7.09
N TYR A 240 -23.90 -1.85 7.77
CA TYR A 240 -23.46 -3.10 7.18
C TYR A 240 -24.07 -4.29 7.91
N LYS A 241 -24.50 -5.29 7.16
CA LYS A 241 -25.21 -6.47 7.64
C LYS A 241 -24.39 -7.73 7.39
N TYR A 242 -24.46 -8.64 8.35
CA TYR A 242 -24.07 -10.04 8.19
C TYR A 242 -25.27 -10.92 8.49
N PHE A 243 -25.61 -11.80 7.55
CA PHE A 243 -26.57 -12.86 7.78
C PHE A 243 -25.84 -14.18 8.07
N LEU A 244 -25.98 -14.67 9.31
CA LEU A 244 -25.15 -15.73 9.83
C LEU A 244 -25.98 -16.90 10.34
N ARG A 245 -25.50 -18.12 10.10
CA ARG A 245 -25.78 -19.26 10.97
C ARG A 245 -24.72 -19.35 12.04
N VAL A 246 -25.12 -19.36 13.30
CA VAL A 246 -24.20 -19.50 14.42
C VAL A 246 -24.33 -20.86 15.06
N HIS A 247 -23.22 -21.40 15.55
CA HIS A 247 -23.15 -22.73 16.14
C HIS A 247 -22.64 -22.69 17.58
N PRO A 248 -23.09 -23.61 18.44
CA PRO A 248 -22.43 -23.89 19.71
C PRO A 248 -20.97 -24.25 19.46
N GLY A 249 -20.05 -23.50 20.08
CA GLY A 249 -18.60 -23.63 19.86
C GLY A 249 -17.96 -22.50 19.05
N GLY A 250 -18.75 -21.58 18.50
CA GLY A 250 -18.25 -20.33 17.90
C GLY A 250 -17.97 -20.39 16.40
N ALA A 251 -18.40 -21.46 15.71
CA ALA A 251 -18.40 -21.49 14.25
C ALA A 251 -19.56 -20.64 13.69
N LEU A 252 -19.28 -19.94 12.60
CA LEU A 252 -20.17 -19.02 11.90
C LEU A 252 -20.23 -19.42 10.42
N GLU A 253 -21.42 -19.64 9.88
CA GLU A 253 -21.67 -19.81 8.44
C GLU A 253 -22.21 -18.49 7.90
N HIS A 254 -21.45 -17.83 7.03
CA HIS A 254 -21.83 -16.60 6.35
C HIS A 254 -22.55 -16.94 5.05
N PHE A 255 -23.86 -16.73 4.98
CA PHE A 255 -24.68 -17.27 3.90
C PHE A 255 -24.38 -16.68 2.52
N GLU A 256 -24.22 -15.37 2.43
CA GLU A 256 -24.05 -14.70 1.12
C GLU A 256 -22.80 -15.15 0.37
N ASN A 257 -21.76 -15.51 1.13
CA ASN A 257 -20.47 -15.93 0.58
C ASN A 257 -20.22 -17.43 0.75
N GLU A 258 -21.17 -18.17 1.34
CA GLU A 258 -21.05 -19.61 1.67
C GLU A 258 -19.76 -19.96 2.45
N MET A 259 -19.30 -19.04 3.30
CA MET A 259 -18.04 -19.18 4.04
C MET A 259 -18.28 -19.66 5.46
N VAL A 260 -17.38 -20.51 5.97
CA VAL A 260 -17.35 -20.90 7.39
C VAL A 260 -16.14 -20.26 8.05
N CYS A 261 -16.38 -19.49 9.12
CA CYS A 261 -15.34 -18.81 9.88
C CYS A 261 -15.60 -18.92 11.39
N THR A 262 -14.59 -18.63 12.20
CA THR A 262 -14.70 -18.64 13.67
C THR A 262 -14.86 -17.24 14.26
N SER A 263 -14.66 -16.21 13.44
CA SER A 263 -14.82 -14.81 13.82
C SER A 263 -15.04 -13.97 12.57
N LEU A 264 -15.72 -12.84 12.75
CA LEU A 264 -15.79 -11.77 11.78
C LEU A 264 -14.67 -10.78 12.05
N TYR A 265 -14.18 -10.14 11.00
CA TYR A 265 -13.18 -9.09 11.06
C TYR A 265 -13.72 -7.85 10.37
N TYR A 266 -13.47 -6.68 10.95
CA TYR A 266 -13.63 -5.44 10.21
C TYR A 266 -12.62 -4.38 10.64
N GLU A 267 -12.38 -3.44 9.75
CA GLU A 267 -11.59 -2.24 9.99
C GLU A 267 -12.49 -1.02 9.87
N ALA A 268 -12.53 -0.20 10.91
CA ALA A 268 -13.24 1.06 10.92
C ALA A 268 -12.24 2.22 11.05
N ALA A 269 -12.19 3.10 10.07
CA ALA A 269 -11.35 4.29 10.08
C ALA A 269 -12.18 5.51 10.53
N PRO A 270 -11.78 6.22 11.60
CA PRO A 270 -12.31 7.54 11.90
C PRO A 270 -11.79 8.57 10.90
N ASP A 271 -12.53 9.66 10.77
CA ASP A 271 -12.08 10.83 10.03
C ASP A 271 -10.82 11.43 10.67
N SER A 272 -9.85 11.81 9.84
CA SER A 272 -8.51 12.22 10.28
C SER A 272 -8.52 13.44 11.20
N ASN A 273 -9.57 14.26 11.12
CA ASN A 273 -9.72 15.49 11.90
C ASN A 273 -10.32 15.26 13.30
N MET A 274 -10.74 14.03 13.63
CA MET A 274 -11.47 13.75 14.88
C MET A 274 -10.60 13.20 16.02
N LEU A 275 -9.41 12.69 15.74
CA LEU A 275 -8.57 12.04 16.74
C LEU A 275 -7.34 12.89 17.07
N ASN A 276 -7.33 13.51 18.24
CA ASN A 276 -6.10 14.00 18.87
C ASN A 276 -5.54 12.89 19.78
N PRO A 277 -4.40 12.25 19.43
CA PRO A 277 -3.80 11.16 20.21
C PRO A 277 -3.53 11.54 21.68
N GLU A 278 -3.10 12.78 21.93
CA GLU A 278 -2.72 13.24 23.26
C GLU A 278 -3.93 13.43 24.19
N GLU A 279 -5.08 13.81 23.65
CA GLU A 279 -6.31 13.94 24.43
C GLU A 279 -6.96 12.58 24.71
N PHE A 280 -6.87 11.68 23.74
CA PHE A 280 -7.47 10.35 23.81
C PHE A 280 -6.71 9.43 24.77
N ILE A 281 -5.37 9.52 24.76
CA ILE A 281 -4.45 8.79 25.63
C ILE A 281 -3.58 9.80 26.40
N ALA A 282 -4.16 10.27 27.51
CA ALA A 282 -3.56 11.22 28.44
C ALA A 282 -3.28 10.57 29.81
N PRO A 283 -2.30 11.03 30.60
CA PRO A 283 -1.97 10.42 31.90
C PRO A 283 -3.15 10.29 32.87
N ARG A 284 -4.14 11.19 32.76
CA ARG A 284 -5.35 11.20 33.61
C ARG A 284 -6.33 10.05 33.30
N ASN A 285 -6.19 9.37 32.17
CA ASN A 285 -7.17 8.39 31.68
C ASN A 285 -6.54 7.12 31.10
N SER A 286 -5.21 7.02 31.09
CA SER A 286 -4.45 5.96 30.44
C SER A 286 -3.17 5.68 31.23
N TYR A 287 -2.50 4.58 30.88
CA TYR A 287 -1.28 4.13 31.57
C TYR A 287 -0.16 3.94 30.57
N ALA A 288 1.08 4.14 31.00
CA ALA A 288 2.26 3.97 30.17
C ALA A 288 3.29 3.04 30.80
N MET A 289 3.92 2.20 29.99
CA MET A 289 5.01 1.32 30.41
C MET A 289 5.89 0.93 29.22
N SER A 290 7.01 0.24 29.50
CA SER A 290 7.86 -0.27 28.43
C SER A 290 7.11 -1.34 27.61
N PHE A 291 7.47 -1.52 26.34
CA PHE A 291 6.90 -2.57 25.50
C PHE A 291 6.95 -3.96 26.18
N ARG A 292 8.06 -4.28 26.86
CA ARG A 292 8.24 -5.57 27.52
C ARG A 292 7.23 -5.78 28.65
N ASP A 293 7.05 -4.77 29.48
CA ASP A 293 6.14 -4.83 30.63
C ASP A 293 4.69 -4.78 30.15
N PHE A 294 4.42 -4.00 29.10
CA PHE A 294 3.10 -3.89 28.47
C PHE A 294 2.56 -5.24 27.99
N ILE A 295 3.37 -6.05 27.28
CA ILE A 295 2.92 -7.36 26.79
C ILE A 295 2.59 -8.32 27.96
N GLN A 296 3.40 -8.31 29.02
CA GLN A 296 3.18 -9.15 30.20
C GLN A 296 1.92 -8.70 30.95
N HIS A 297 1.79 -7.39 31.19
CA HIS A 297 0.64 -6.79 31.84
C HIS A 297 -0.65 -7.07 31.05
N LEU A 298 -0.65 -6.82 29.74
CA LEU A 298 -1.82 -7.02 28.88
C LEU A 298 -2.28 -8.49 28.89
N MET A 299 -1.35 -9.46 28.89
CA MET A 299 -1.70 -10.88 29.03
C MET A 299 -2.45 -11.17 30.34
N VAL A 300 -2.04 -10.56 31.45
CA VAL A 300 -2.72 -10.69 32.75
C VAL A 300 -4.09 -10.01 32.71
N VAL A 301 -4.19 -8.82 32.10
CA VAL A 301 -5.48 -8.11 31.97
C VAL A 301 -6.48 -8.90 31.13
N LEU A 302 -6.08 -9.44 29.97
CA LEU A 302 -6.98 -10.24 29.13
C LEU A 302 -7.43 -11.53 29.83
N ASP A 303 -6.56 -12.13 30.64
CA ASP A 303 -6.89 -13.28 31.49
C ASP A 303 -7.91 -12.91 32.58
N GLN A 304 -7.71 -11.76 33.25
CA GLN A 304 -8.69 -11.21 34.19
C GLN A 304 -10.02 -10.94 33.50
N LEU A 305 -10.04 -10.47 32.26
CA LEU A 305 -11.28 -10.29 31.49
C LEU A 305 -11.93 -11.60 31.04
N GLY A 306 -11.30 -12.74 31.35
CA GLY A 306 -11.87 -14.06 31.13
C GLY A 306 -11.71 -14.58 29.71
N MET A 307 -10.78 -14.01 28.93
CA MET A 307 -10.44 -14.55 27.62
C MET A 307 -9.78 -15.92 27.76
N SER A 308 -10.05 -16.82 26.82
CA SER A 308 -9.37 -18.11 26.76
C SER A 308 -7.88 -17.92 26.44
N ILE A 309 -7.05 -18.90 26.82
CA ILE A 309 -5.62 -18.92 26.50
C ILE A 309 -5.40 -18.75 24.98
N HIS A 310 -6.23 -19.40 24.17
CA HIS A 310 -6.16 -19.28 22.71
C HIS A 310 -6.46 -17.85 22.25
N ALA A 311 -7.55 -17.24 22.72
CA ALA A 311 -7.97 -15.91 22.32
C ALA A 311 -6.95 -14.84 22.74
N ARG A 312 -6.44 -14.88 23.98
CA ARG A 312 -5.43 -13.93 24.46
C ARG A 312 -4.10 -14.07 23.70
N THR A 313 -3.69 -15.31 23.40
CA THR A 313 -2.44 -15.56 22.64
C THR A 313 -2.59 -15.05 21.20
N SER A 314 -3.71 -15.35 20.54
CA SER A 314 -3.99 -14.84 19.20
C SER A 314 -4.05 -13.32 19.16
N PHE A 315 -4.68 -12.67 20.15
CA PHE A 315 -4.73 -11.21 20.25
C PHE A 315 -3.33 -10.59 20.33
N ILE A 316 -2.45 -11.15 21.18
CA ILE A 316 -1.08 -10.65 21.31
C ILE A 316 -0.26 -10.92 20.04
N THR A 317 -0.30 -12.14 19.50
CA THR A 317 0.48 -12.51 18.31
C THR A 317 0.08 -11.69 17.08
N ASN A 318 -1.23 -11.48 16.85
CA ASN A 318 -1.73 -10.73 15.70
C ASN A 318 -1.34 -9.24 15.74
N ASN A 319 -1.12 -8.69 16.94
CA ASN A 319 -0.81 -7.28 17.14
C ASN A 319 0.65 -7.03 17.56
N MET A 320 1.47 -8.08 17.64
CA MET A 320 2.86 -8.00 18.11
C MET A 320 3.68 -7.02 17.28
N SER A 321 3.50 -7.01 15.95
CA SER A 321 4.24 -6.09 15.07
C SER A 321 3.95 -4.62 15.40
N ALA A 322 2.68 -4.28 15.61
CA ALA A 322 2.25 -2.93 15.97
C ALA A 322 2.77 -2.52 17.36
N PHE A 323 2.72 -3.42 18.35
CA PHE A 323 3.28 -3.15 19.66
C PHE A 323 4.81 -2.98 19.62
N SER A 324 5.51 -3.85 18.91
CA SER A 324 6.98 -3.83 18.82
C SER A 324 7.55 -2.64 18.06
N ALA A 325 6.71 -1.89 17.34
CA ALA A 325 7.10 -0.66 16.67
C ALA A 325 7.45 0.46 17.67
N HIS A 326 7.00 0.35 18.92
CA HIS A 326 7.17 1.35 19.96
C HIS A 326 8.02 0.83 21.10
N LYS A 327 8.96 1.65 21.58
CA LYS A 327 9.77 1.31 22.76
C LYS A 327 8.95 1.36 24.05
N ASN A 328 8.14 2.41 24.17
CA ASN A 328 7.24 2.64 25.28
C ASN A 328 5.82 2.81 24.74
N ILE A 329 4.83 2.29 25.46
CA ILE A 329 3.44 2.25 25.02
C ILE A 329 2.56 2.91 26.08
N ALA A 330 1.79 3.91 25.68
CA ALA A 330 0.65 4.40 26.44
C ALA A 330 -0.63 3.77 25.91
N TYR A 331 -1.51 3.31 26.79
CA TYR A 331 -2.73 2.63 26.38
C TYR A 331 -3.90 2.84 27.33
N ARG A 332 -5.10 2.58 26.80
CA ARG A 332 -6.36 2.66 27.52
C ARG A 332 -7.37 1.68 26.94
N PHE A 333 -8.18 1.08 27.81
CA PHE A 333 -9.42 0.42 27.38
C PHE A 333 -10.59 1.41 27.38
N LEU A 334 -11.36 1.41 26.28
CA LEU A 334 -12.62 2.15 26.21
C LEU A 334 -13.77 1.33 26.78
N ARG A 335 -14.74 2.02 27.38
CA ARG A 335 -16.00 1.42 27.82
C ARG A 335 -16.85 1.05 26.60
N SER A 336 -17.59 -0.05 26.70
CA SER A 336 -18.51 -0.49 25.64
C SER A 336 -19.48 0.62 25.17
N SER A 337 -19.94 1.49 26.08
CA SER A 337 -20.82 2.63 25.74
C SER A 337 -20.13 3.74 24.95
N GLN A 338 -18.83 3.95 25.16
CA GLN A 338 -18.05 4.93 24.39
C GLN A 338 -17.80 4.41 22.97
N VAL A 339 -17.53 3.11 22.84
CA VAL A 339 -17.35 2.49 21.52
C VAL A 339 -18.68 2.48 20.75
N ALA A 340 -19.81 2.22 21.40
CA ALA A 340 -21.13 2.22 20.78
C ALA A 340 -21.52 3.59 20.17
N ALA A 341 -20.98 4.70 20.70
CA ALA A 341 -21.18 6.01 20.11
C ALA A 341 -20.50 6.18 18.73
N ALA A 342 -19.44 5.40 18.48
CA ALA A 342 -18.70 5.42 17.21
C ALA A 342 -19.14 4.31 16.26
N ILE A 343 -19.27 3.09 16.79
CA ILE A 343 -19.61 1.86 16.05
C ILE A 343 -20.65 1.12 16.89
N ASP A 344 -21.92 1.23 16.51
CA ASP A 344 -23.01 0.52 17.17
C ASP A 344 -23.16 -0.90 16.59
N LEU A 345 -23.39 -1.87 17.47
CA LEU A 345 -23.47 -3.28 17.15
C LEU A 345 -24.87 -3.80 17.48
N GLY A 346 -25.72 -3.92 16.47
CA GLY A 346 -27.05 -4.50 16.58
C GLY A 346 -27.01 -6.00 16.30
N VAL A 347 -27.64 -6.81 17.15
CA VAL A 347 -27.84 -8.24 16.92
C VAL A 347 -29.33 -8.52 17.00
N SER A 348 -29.87 -9.28 16.05
CA SER A 348 -31.31 -9.60 16.03
C SER A 348 -31.79 -10.42 17.22
N THR A 349 -30.87 -11.10 17.90
CA THR A 349 -31.13 -11.94 19.06
C THR A 349 -30.65 -11.25 20.32
N GLU A 350 -31.43 -11.37 21.41
CA GLU A 350 -31.02 -10.90 22.73
C GLU A 350 -29.68 -11.53 23.12
N CYS A 351 -28.71 -10.68 23.44
CA CYS A 351 -27.35 -11.13 23.68
C CYS A 351 -26.62 -10.29 24.72
N VAL A 352 -25.58 -10.92 25.29
CA VAL A 352 -24.61 -10.25 26.14
C VAL A 352 -23.43 -9.83 25.27
N THR A 353 -23.27 -8.53 25.08
CA THR A 353 -22.14 -7.98 24.30
C THR A 353 -21.04 -7.53 25.24
N THR A 354 -19.81 -8.00 25.00
CA THR A 354 -18.59 -7.56 25.68
C THR A 354 -17.64 -7.00 24.65
N ARG A 355 -17.22 -5.74 24.81
CA ARG A 355 -16.31 -5.07 23.87
C ARG A 355 -15.01 -4.71 24.58
N LEU A 356 -13.91 -5.29 24.12
CA LEU A 356 -12.57 -5.01 24.60
C LEU A 356 -11.89 -4.13 23.56
N PHE A 357 -11.99 -2.82 23.73
CA PHE A 357 -11.46 -1.86 22.77
C PHE A 357 -10.20 -1.20 23.35
N LEU A 358 -9.04 -1.64 22.88
CA LEU A 358 -7.73 -1.16 23.29
C LEU A 358 -7.29 -0.02 22.37
N CYS A 359 -7.11 1.17 22.93
CA CYS A 359 -6.41 2.27 22.25
C CYS A 359 -4.99 2.33 22.78
N PHE A 360 -4.00 2.48 21.91
CA PHE A 360 -2.62 2.65 22.32
C PHE A 360 -1.88 3.63 21.40
N ARG A 361 -0.77 4.18 21.88
CA ARG A 361 0.17 4.98 21.11
C ARG A 361 1.60 4.77 21.58
N GLY A 362 2.56 5.05 20.71
CA GLY A 362 3.96 5.11 21.07
C GLY A 362 4.30 6.32 21.93
N LEU A 363 5.28 6.15 22.81
CA LEU A 363 5.91 7.23 23.55
C LEU A 363 7.41 7.26 23.32
N SER A 364 7.96 8.47 23.19
CA SER A 364 9.40 8.69 23.32
C SER A 364 9.83 8.50 24.78
N ASP A 365 11.14 8.40 25.02
CA ASP A 365 11.65 8.33 26.40
C ASP A 365 11.39 9.63 27.18
N ASP A 366 11.35 10.77 26.49
CA ASP A 366 11.07 12.08 27.09
C ASP A 366 9.60 12.18 27.53
N ASP A 367 8.68 11.65 26.72
CA ASP A 367 7.23 11.68 27.02
C ASP A 367 6.82 10.72 28.14
N MET A 368 7.64 9.72 28.46
CA MET A 368 7.38 8.81 29.57
C MET A 368 7.29 9.55 30.90
N GLY A 369 8.02 10.64 31.06
CA GLY A 369 7.96 11.49 32.26
C GLY A 369 6.57 12.11 32.50
N ILE A 370 5.80 12.33 31.43
CA ILE A 370 4.45 12.91 31.48
C ILE A 370 3.48 11.94 32.17
N PHE A 371 3.75 10.63 32.11
CA PHE A 371 2.96 9.56 32.73
C PHE A 371 3.43 9.20 34.15
N SER A 372 4.18 10.09 34.81
CA SER A 372 4.55 9.90 36.21
C SER A 372 3.32 9.71 37.10
N GLY A 373 3.22 8.56 37.77
CA GLY A 373 2.05 8.18 38.57
C GLY A 373 0.90 7.52 37.78
N ALA A 374 1.11 7.21 36.51
CA ALA A 374 0.21 6.43 35.66
C ALA A 374 1.01 5.31 34.95
N GLY A 375 1.87 4.65 35.70
CA GLY A 375 2.76 3.60 35.20
C GLY A 375 2.21 2.19 35.37
N GLU A 376 3.09 1.20 35.21
CA GLU A 376 2.78 -0.21 35.41
C GLU A 376 2.18 -0.51 36.80
N LYS A 377 2.74 0.12 37.85
CA LYS A 377 2.28 -0.09 39.22
C LYS A 377 0.82 0.32 39.39
N GLU A 378 0.44 1.49 38.88
CA GLU A 378 -0.92 1.98 38.97
C GLU A 378 -1.87 1.15 38.10
N ALA A 379 -1.45 0.80 36.88
CA ALA A 379 -2.21 -0.08 35.98
C ALA A 379 -2.55 -1.44 36.61
N ASN A 380 -1.62 -2.02 37.39
CA ASN A 380 -1.82 -3.29 38.08
C ASN A 380 -2.84 -3.24 39.23
N THR A 381 -3.23 -2.04 39.70
CA THR A 381 -4.24 -1.88 40.74
C THR A 381 -5.66 -1.64 40.19
N VAL A 382 -5.78 -1.45 38.88
CA VAL A 382 -7.06 -1.15 38.21
C VAL A 382 -7.94 -2.38 38.11
N ASN A 383 -9.23 -2.21 38.41
CA ASN A 383 -10.25 -3.21 38.12
C ASN A 383 -10.70 -3.14 36.65
N TRP A 384 -9.99 -3.82 35.76
CA TRP A 384 -10.26 -3.79 34.32
C TRP A 384 -11.64 -4.31 33.94
N ARG A 385 -12.25 -5.20 34.74
CA ARG A 385 -13.62 -5.69 34.52
C ARG A 385 -14.62 -4.54 34.57
N GLU A 386 -14.49 -3.66 35.56
CA GLU A 386 -15.34 -2.48 35.69
C GLU A 386 -15.09 -1.48 34.55
N VAL A 387 -13.83 -1.30 34.15
CA VAL A 387 -13.46 -0.40 33.05
C VAL A 387 -14.13 -0.79 31.74
N VAL A 388 -14.18 -2.07 31.38
CA VAL A 388 -14.78 -2.50 30.09
C VAL A 388 -16.29 -2.77 30.18
N GLY A 389 -16.84 -2.77 31.40
CA GLY A 389 -18.24 -3.12 31.65
C GLY A 389 -18.50 -4.63 31.58
N TRP A 390 -17.53 -5.43 32.00
CA TRP A 390 -17.64 -6.88 32.02
C TRP A 390 -18.68 -7.36 33.04
N SER A 391 -19.43 -8.40 32.70
CA SER A 391 -20.41 -9.05 33.59
C SER A 391 -20.23 -10.57 33.60
N GLU A 392 -20.69 -11.25 34.66
CA GLU A 392 -20.65 -12.72 34.76
C GLU A 392 -21.39 -13.41 33.60
N ASN A 393 -22.46 -12.78 33.08
CA ASN A 393 -23.22 -13.30 31.94
C ASN A 393 -22.36 -13.42 30.67
N SER A 394 -21.22 -12.72 30.59
CA SER A 394 -20.26 -12.82 29.49
C SER A 394 -19.56 -14.19 29.43
N LYS A 395 -19.60 -14.96 30.52
CA LYS A 395 -19.08 -16.34 30.58
C LYS A 395 -20.16 -17.41 30.55
N ASP A 396 -21.42 -17.03 30.70
CA ASP A 396 -22.53 -17.97 30.75
C ASP A 396 -22.76 -18.61 29.37
N THR A 397 -22.47 -19.90 29.27
CA THR A 397 -22.60 -20.69 28.04
C THR A 397 -24.06 -20.88 27.60
N THR A 398 -25.02 -20.60 28.48
CA THR A 398 -26.45 -20.66 28.15
C THR A 398 -26.97 -19.39 27.47
N GLN A 399 -26.20 -18.30 27.53
CA GLN A 399 -26.52 -17.03 26.89
C GLN A 399 -25.96 -16.96 25.47
N PHE A 400 -26.64 -16.20 24.61
CA PHE A 400 -26.03 -15.75 23.36
C PHE A 400 -25.06 -14.61 23.68
N ARG A 401 -23.80 -14.76 23.29
CA ARG A 401 -22.74 -13.83 23.66
C ARG A 401 -21.99 -13.35 22.45
N VAL A 402 -21.67 -12.07 22.44
CA VAL A 402 -20.83 -11.45 21.43
C VAL A 402 -19.62 -10.84 22.10
N LEU A 403 -18.43 -11.30 21.71
CA LEU A 403 -17.17 -10.76 22.17
C LEU A 403 -16.51 -10.03 21.00
N GLU A 404 -16.34 -8.72 21.15
CA GLU A 404 -15.54 -7.92 20.25
C GLU A 404 -14.19 -7.62 20.91
N THR A 405 -13.09 -7.94 20.23
CA THR A 405 -11.75 -7.50 20.60
C THR A 405 -11.23 -6.58 19.53
N SER A 406 -10.94 -5.34 19.91
CA SER A 406 -10.63 -4.26 18.99
C SER A 406 -9.38 -3.54 19.43
N ILE A 407 -8.60 -3.10 18.46
CA ILE A 407 -7.37 -2.35 18.70
C ILE A 407 -7.31 -1.14 17.78
N LEU A 408 -6.92 0.00 18.34
CA LEU A 408 -6.71 1.25 17.64
C LEU A 408 -5.35 1.83 18.05
N GLU A 409 -4.45 1.91 17.08
CA GLU A 409 -3.19 2.64 17.24
C GLU A 409 -3.43 4.11 16.89
N LEU A 410 -3.10 5.00 17.82
CA LEU A 410 -3.13 6.45 17.59
C LEU A 410 -1.71 6.89 17.28
N THR A 411 -1.47 7.31 16.04
CA THR A 411 -0.18 7.80 15.55
C THR A 411 -0.04 9.30 15.66
#